data_AF-A0A832ESV5-F1
#
_entry.id   AF-A0A832ESV5-F1
#
_cell.length_a   1.000
_cell.length_b   1.000
_cell.length_c   1.000
_cell.angle_alpha   90.00
_cell.angle_beta   90.00
_cell.angle_gamma   90.00
#
_symmetry.space_group_name_H-M   'P 1'
#
loop_
_entity.id
_entity.type
_entity.pdbx_description
1 polymer ?
#
loop_
_entity_poly.entity_id
_entity_poly.type
_entity_poly.pdbx_seq_one_letter_code
_entity_poly.pdbx_strand_id
1 'polypeptide(L)'
;MTWARWKPSLTGRAALTLAVWAPIYLALVYAAAFRQSATWDEPQHLTAGYLARAAADYRFDPEHPPLLRLWAAWPVEPERIITSVPVAMRGESWLMLAQFGYCHEFLYRRNDADRLLNQARAMNALWGVLLGGLLFAFARQRFGDGSAISALLIYTIEPNLLAHAGLVTTDVGITAFVFGAVYFLWRWTRAPTWGNAAGLMLFFVLAQISKFTGILMIPIIGLGLLLAALRGRVKVAHAAGLAGMLLVSTYAAVWAVYGFRYWPAPNTTESLGVREMEIVRERVPHLARAVDWLADRRVLPNAYLEGFLLGQSKAKARAAYLAGRYSETGWWYYFPAAFL
;
A
#
# COMPACT_ATOMS: atom_id res chain seq x y z
N MET A 1 -8.73 -36.37 1.59
CA MET A 1 -9.50 -35.21 1.07
C MET A 1 -9.11 -34.96 -0.38
N THR A 2 -9.91 -35.47 -1.31
CA THR A 2 -9.81 -35.17 -2.75
C THR A 2 -10.30 -33.74 -2.96
N TRP A 3 -9.35 -32.82 -3.14
CA TRP A 3 -9.62 -31.41 -3.36
C TRP A 3 -10.19 -31.22 -4.77
N ALA A 4 -11.36 -30.59 -4.86
CA ALA A 4 -12.03 -30.34 -6.14
C ALA A 4 -11.08 -29.64 -7.12
N ARG A 5 -10.93 -30.20 -8.33
CA ARG A 5 -10.23 -29.55 -9.44
C ARG A 5 -10.90 -28.21 -9.70
N TRP A 6 -10.09 -27.16 -9.80
CA TRP A 6 -10.51 -25.79 -10.10
C TRP A 6 -11.46 -25.79 -11.31
N LYS A 7 -12.71 -25.36 -11.11
CA LYS A 7 -13.66 -25.09 -12.21
C LYS A 7 -13.43 -23.64 -12.64
N PRO A 8 -12.88 -23.39 -13.84
CA PRO A 8 -12.48 -22.04 -14.27
C PRO A 8 -13.65 -21.08 -14.44
N SER A 9 -14.86 -21.59 -14.65
CA SER A 9 -16.03 -20.75 -14.92
C SER A 9 -16.61 -20.17 -13.63
N LEU A 10 -16.76 -18.83 -13.63
CA LEU A 10 -17.76 -18.19 -12.77
C LEU A 10 -19.09 -18.87 -13.10
N THR A 11 -19.70 -19.51 -12.11
CA THR A 11 -21.10 -19.92 -12.26
C THR A 11 -21.91 -18.65 -12.48
N GLY A 12 -23.01 -18.70 -13.24
CA GLY A 12 -23.87 -17.52 -13.43
C GLY A 12 -24.27 -16.87 -12.10
N ARG A 13 -24.43 -17.69 -11.05
CA ARG A 13 -24.65 -17.25 -9.67
C ARG A 13 -23.47 -16.45 -9.11
N ALA A 14 -22.24 -16.93 -9.22
CA ALA A 14 -21.07 -16.22 -8.70
C ALA A 14 -20.83 -14.88 -9.41
N ALA A 15 -21.01 -14.84 -10.73
CA ALA A 15 -20.92 -13.59 -11.49
C ALA A 15 -22.01 -12.59 -11.06
N LEU A 16 -23.26 -13.05 -10.94
CA LEU A 16 -24.36 -12.23 -10.47
C LEU A 16 -24.14 -11.72 -9.04
N THR A 17 -23.66 -12.56 -8.13
CA THR A 17 -23.35 -12.15 -6.75
C THR A 17 -22.35 -10.99 -6.74
N LEU A 18 -21.24 -11.10 -7.45
CA LEU A 18 -20.22 -10.04 -7.50
C LEU A 18 -20.76 -8.77 -8.18
N ALA A 19 -21.52 -8.93 -9.26
CA ALA A 19 -22.11 -7.81 -10.01
C ALA A 19 -23.13 -7.02 -9.19
N VAL A 20 -23.90 -7.68 -8.32
CA VAL A 20 -24.87 -7.03 -7.42
C VAL A 20 -24.17 -6.50 -6.16
N TRP A 21 -23.22 -7.24 -5.61
CA TRP A 21 -22.53 -6.88 -4.38
C TRP A 21 -21.68 -5.62 -4.53
N ALA A 22 -20.88 -5.50 -5.59
CA ALA A 22 -19.97 -4.39 -5.78
C ALA A 22 -20.65 -3.00 -5.72
N PRO A 23 -21.77 -2.73 -6.44
CA PRO A 23 -22.46 -1.45 -6.34
C PRO A 23 -23.09 -1.22 -4.96
N ILE A 24 -23.60 -2.26 -4.30
CA ILE A 24 -24.12 -2.15 -2.92
C ILE A 24 -23.00 -1.75 -1.97
N TYR A 25 -21.86 -2.42 -2.04
CA TYR A 25 -20.70 -2.12 -1.20
C TYR A 25 -20.20 -0.69 -1.43
N LEU A 26 -20.10 -0.26 -2.70
CA LEU A 26 -19.73 1.12 -3.02
C LEU A 26 -20.74 2.14 -2.49
N ALA A 27 -22.04 1.86 -2.58
CA ALA A 27 -23.08 2.73 -2.01
C ALA A 27 -22.98 2.84 -0.48
N LEU A 28 -22.65 1.74 0.21
CA LEU A 28 -22.43 1.74 1.66
C LEU A 28 -21.19 2.54 2.05
N VAL A 29 -20.06 2.33 1.36
CA VAL A 29 -18.83 3.11 1.58
C VAL A 29 -19.09 4.60 1.32
N TYR A 30 -19.82 4.90 0.23
CA TYR A 30 -20.19 6.27 -0.11
C TYR A 30 -21.03 6.92 1.00
N ALA A 31 -22.09 6.24 1.45
CA ALA A 31 -22.97 6.74 2.51
C ALA A 31 -22.22 6.94 3.84
N ALA A 32 -21.24 6.09 4.16
CA ALA A 32 -20.48 6.15 5.39
C ALA A 32 -19.46 7.32 5.41
N ALA A 33 -18.71 7.51 4.32
CA ALA A 33 -17.55 8.41 4.34
C ALA A 33 -17.80 9.80 3.73
N PHE A 34 -18.70 9.93 2.75
CA PHE A 34 -18.79 11.16 1.93
C PHE A 34 -19.47 12.34 2.64
N ARG A 35 -19.99 12.12 3.85
CA ARG A 35 -20.56 13.17 4.72
C ARG A 35 -19.64 13.52 5.89
N GLN A 36 -18.42 13.01 5.90
CA GLN A 36 -17.45 13.19 6.98
C GLN A 36 -16.34 14.15 6.55
N SER A 37 -15.84 14.95 7.50
CA SER A 37 -14.64 15.77 7.31
C SER A 37 -13.40 14.88 7.08
N ALA A 38 -12.31 15.50 6.62
CA ALA A 38 -11.04 14.78 6.46
C ALA A 38 -10.51 14.29 7.82
N THR A 39 -9.93 13.09 7.79
CA THR A 39 -9.09 12.58 8.87
C THR A 39 -7.65 13.07 8.71
N TRP A 40 -6.77 12.74 9.67
CA TRP A 40 -5.40 13.27 9.74
C TRP A 40 -4.54 12.95 8.50
N ASP A 41 -4.63 11.73 7.97
CA ASP A 41 -3.73 11.25 6.90
C ASP A 41 -4.23 11.57 5.47
N GLU A 42 -5.55 11.75 5.29
CA GLU A 42 -6.15 11.94 3.97
C GLU A 42 -5.59 13.17 3.23
N PRO A 43 -5.44 14.33 3.88
CA PRO A 43 -4.84 15.50 3.25
C PRO A 43 -3.42 15.23 2.75
N GLN A 44 -2.60 14.51 3.53
CA GLN A 44 -1.21 14.21 3.21
C GLN A 44 -1.10 13.24 2.03
N HIS A 45 -1.84 12.14 2.06
CA HIS A 45 -1.82 11.16 0.99
C HIS A 45 -2.33 11.72 -0.34
N LEU A 46 -3.40 12.51 -0.32
CA LEU A 46 -3.96 13.13 -1.53
C LEU A 46 -3.01 14.18 -2.10
N THR A 47 -2.47 15.07 -1.26
CA THR A 47 -1.51 16.11 -1.70
C THR A 47 -0.25 15.49 -2.29
N ALA A 48 0.30 14.45 -1.65
CA ALA A 48 1.47 13.73 -2.16
C ALA A 48 1.20 13.07 -3.51
N GLY A 49 0.06 12.39 -3.65
CA GLY A 49 -0.35 11.76 -4.90
C GLY A 49 -0.55 12.77 -6.02
N TYR A 50 -1.16 13.92 -5.71
CA TYR A 50 -1.36 15.01 -6.65
C TYR A 50 -0.04 15.59 -7.15
N LEU A 51 0.91 15.92 -6.26
CA LEU A 51 2.21 16.46 -6.63
C LEU A 51 3.05 15.46 -7.44
N ALA A 52 3.02 14.18 -7.06
CA ALA A 52 3.68 13.13 -7.81
C ALA A 52 3.09 12.97 -9.22
N ARG A 53 1.76 13.11 -9.38
CA ARG A 53 1.10 13.03 -10.69
C ARG A 53 1.30 14.28 -11.54
N ALA A 54 1.20 15.46 -10.95
CA ALA A 54 1.25 16.75 -11.65
C ALA A 54 2.67 17.14 -12.07
N ALA A 55 3.67 16.83 -11.26
CA ALA A 55 5.03 17.34 -11.41
C ALA A 55 6.12 16.26 -11.38
N ALA A 56 5.74 14.99 -11.18
CA ALA A 56 6.68 13.93 -10.83
C ALA A 56 7.57 14.32 -9.62
N ASP A 57 7.01 15.05 -8.66
CA ASP A 57 7.73 15.51 -7.46
C ASP A 57 7.38 14.62 -6.27
N TYR A 58 8.36 13.81 -5.85
CA TYR A 58 8.23 12.84 -4.76
C TYR A 58 8.83 13.34 -3.44
N ARG A 59 9.12 14.64 -3.33
CA ARG A 59 9.69 15.25 -2.11
C ARG A 59 8.66 15.46 -1.01
N PHE A 60 7.37 15.50 -1.37
CA PHE A 60 6.28 15.62 -0.41
C PHE A 60 5.93 14.25 0.18
N ASP A 61 5.96 14.13 1.51
CA ASP A 61 5.65 12.89 2.23
C ASP A 61 6.36 11.64 1.63
N PRO A 62 7.69 11.50 1.73
CA PRO A 62 8.39 10.37 1.13
C PRO A 62 8.19 9.04 1.87
N GLU A 63 7.44 9.01 2.99
CA GLU A 63 7.28 7.85 3.88
C GLU A 63 6.56 6.65 3.25
N HIS A 64 5.95 6.83 2.09
CA HIS A 64 5.22 5.78 1.39
C HIS A 64 5.66 5.72 -0.08
N PRO A 65 5.83 4.52 -0.66
CA PRO A 65 5.86 4.38 -2.11
C PRO A 65 4.60 4.98 -2.78
N PRO A 66 4.70 5.50 -4.01
CA PRO A 66 3.70 6.42 -4.54
C PRO A 66 2.45 5.77 -5.14
N LEU A 67 2.41 4.45 -5.40
CA LEU A 67 1.35 3.83 -6.22
C LEU A 67 -0.07 4.16 -5.74
N LEU A 68 -0.39 3.88 -4.48
CA LEU A 68 -1.75 4.08 -3.96
C LEU A 68 -2.14 5.56 -3.89
N ARG A 69 -1.15 6.45 -3.73
CA ARG A 69 -1.35 7.90 -3.69
C ARG A 69 -1.58 8.46 -5.09
N LEU A 70 -0.81 7.99 -6.08
CA LEU A 70 -1.03 8.26 -7.50
C LEU A 70 -2.41 7.78 -7.96
N TRP A 71 -2.83 6.59 -7.51
CA TRP A 71 -4.17 6.06 -7.77
C TRP A 71 -5.27 6.96 -7.20
N ALA A 72 -5.14 7.35 -5.92
CA ALA A 72 -6.12 8.22 -5.27
C ALA A 72 -6.23 9.60 -5.93
N ALA A 73 -5.10 10.15 -6.40
CA ALA A 73 -5.06 11.46 -7.06
C ALA A 73 -5.35 11.42 -8.58
N TRP A 74 -5.57 10.24 -9.16
CA TRP A 74 -5.86 10.09 -10.59
C TRP A 74 -7.03 10.95 -11.11
N PRO A 75 -8.20 11.01 -10.44
CA PRO A 75 -9.33 11.82 -10.91
C PRO A 75 -9.16 13.33 -10.72
N VAL A 76 -8.13 13.78 -9.97
CA VAL A 76 -7.93 15.19 -9.66
C VAL A 76 -7.15 15.86 -10.78
N GLU A 77 -7.75 16.80 -11.52
CA GLU A 77 -7.06 17.46 -12.65
C GLU A 77 -5.84 18.30 -12.22
N PRO A 78 -4.66 18.12 -12.84
CA PRO A 78 -3.43 18.84 -12.48
C PRO A 78 -3.47 20.36 -12.73
N GLU A 79 -4.36 20.85 -13.61
CA GLU A 79 -4.31 22.21 -14.14
C GLU A 79 -4.69 23.30 -13.12
N ARG A 80 -5.28 22.91 -11.98
CA ARG A 80 -5.63 23.84 -10.90
C ARG A 80 -4.59 23.82 -9.77
N ILE A 81 -3.70 24.83 -9.81
CA ILE A 81 -3.33 25.68 -8.65
C ILE A 81 -1.95 25.47 -7.98
N ILE A 82 -1.26 24.31 -7.99
CA ILE A 82 0.17 24.25 -7.55
C ILE A 82 0.96 23.11 -8.21
N THR A 83 2.03 23.42 -8.95
CA THR A 83 2.80 22.44 -9.75
C THR A 83 4.16 22.06 -9.15
N SER A 84 4.50 22.49 -7.94
CA SER A 84 5.69 21.99 -7.24
C SER A 84 5.67 22.32 -5.76
N VAL A 85 6.35 21.50 -4.96
CA VAL A 85 6.69 21.86 -3.58
C VAL A 85 7.62 23.09 -3.61
N PRO A 86 7.26 24.22 -2.95
CA PRO A 86 8.15 25.38 -2.84
C PRO A 86 9.58 25.00 -2.45
N VAL A 87 10.57 25.59 -3.11
CA VAL A 87 12.01 25.30 -2.91
C VAL A 87 12.45 25.45 -1.45
N ALA A 88 11.74 26.26 -0.65
CA ALA A 88 11.98 26.53 0.76
C ALA A 88 11.66 25.35 1.73
N MET A 89 11.21 24.21 1.22
CA MET A 89 10.68 23.10 2.01
C MET A 89 11.69 21.94 2.10
N ARG A 90 12.83 22.22 2.74
CA ARG A 90 13.88 21.25 3.08
C ARG A 90 14.05 21.18 4.59
N GLY A 91 14.66 20.10 5.07
CA GLY A 91 15.05 19.95 6.46
C GLY A 91 14.01 19.27 7.35
N GLU A 92 14.42 19.05 8.60
CA GLU A 92 13.70 18.22 9.56
C GLU A 92 12.30 18.74 9.86
N SER A 93 12.13 20.05 10.08
CA SER A 93 10.83 20.65 10.42
C SER A 93 9.78 20.41 9.32
N TRP A 94 10.20 20.45 8.05
CA TRP A 94 9.35 20.14 6.91
C TRP A 94 8.89 18.69 6.93
N LEU A 95 9.86 17.77 6.98
CA LEU A 95 9.59 16.34 6.91
C LEU A 95 8.86 15.81 8.15
N MET A 96 8.87 16.54 9.28
CA MET A 96 8.23 16.13 10.51
C MET A 96 6.84 16.74 10.73
N LEU A 97 6.64 18.04 10.49
CA LEU A 97 5.39 18.73 10.88
C LEU A 97 4.86 19.73 9.85
N ALA A 98 5.71 20.49 9.16
CA ALA A 98 5.23 21.62 8.35
C ALA A 98 4.43 21.18 7.09
N GLN A 99 4.57 19.92 6.66
CA GLN A 99 3.76 19.33 5.59
C GLN A 99 2.26 19.40 5.86
N PHE A 100 1.82 19.25 7.12
CA PHE A 100 0.39 19.32 7.47
C PHE A 100 -0.22 20.71 7.22
N GLY A 101 0.55 21.78 7.49
CA GLY A 101 0.12 23.14 7.19
C GLY A 101 -0.06 23.36 5.68
N TYR A 102 0.86 22.81 4.87
CA TYR A 102 0.75 22.86 3.43
C TYR A 102 -0.45 22.05 2.90
N CYS A 103 -0.72 20.86 3.45
CA CYS A 103 -1.92 20.09 3.12
C CYS A 103 -3.20 20.91 3.38
N HIS A 104 -3.27 21.60 4.53
CA HIS A 104 -4.42 22.42 4.87
C HIS A 104 -4.59 23.58 3.88
N GLU A 105 -3.51 24.26 3.52
CA GLU A 105 -3.54 25.32 2.53
C GLU A 105 -3.96 24.81 1.14
N PHE A 106 -3.38 23.69 0.70
CA PHE A 106 -3.70 23.05 -0.56
C PHE A 106 -5.18 22.67 -0.66
N LEU A 107 -5.72 21.95 0.34
CA LEU A 107 -7.09 21.45 0.30
C LEU A 107 -8.14 22.51 0.60
N TYR A 108 -7.98 23.28 1.67
CA TYR A 108 -9.06 24.12 2.22
C TYR A 108 -8.96 25.59 1.84
N ARG A 109 -7.79 26.09 1.42
CA ARG A 109 -7.62 27.51 1.04
C ARG A 109 -7.54 27.69 -0.46
N ARG A 110 -6.89 26.75 -1.14
CA ARG A 110 -6.60 26.84 -2.57
C ARG A 110 -7.50 25.96 -3.44
N ASN A 111 -8.19 24.98 -2.85
CA ASN A 111 -9.05 24.06 -3.58
C ASN A 111 -10.39 23.85 -2.87
N ASP A 112 -11.25 23.08 -3.52
CA ASP A 112 -12.47 22.53 -2.94
C ASP A 112 -12.12 21.18 -2.28
N ALA A 113 -11.91 21.21 -0.96
CA ALA A 113 -11.49 20.05 -0.18
C ALA A 113 -12.47 18.87 -0.32
N ASP A 114 -13.76 19.14 -0.21
CA ASP A 114 -14.80 18.09 -0.25
C ASP A 114 -14.82 17.41 -1.62
N ARG A 115 -14.75 18.20 -2.70
CA ARG A 115 -14.70 17.64 -4.06
C ARG A 115 -13.46 16.77 -4.26
N LEU A 116 -12.28 17.25 -3.88
CA LEU A 116 -11.02 16.52 -4.06
C LEU A 116 -10.98 15.23 -3.22
N LEU A 117 -11.38 15.32 -1.95
CA LEU A 117 -11.43 14.17 -1.06
C LEU A 117 -12.45 13.14 -1.54
N ASN A 118 -13.64 13.55 -1.94
CA ASN A 118 -14.68 12.63 -2.42
C ASN A 118 -14.25 11.88 -3.69
N GLN A 119 -13.56 12.56 -4.62
CA GLN A 119 -12.96 11.90 -5.78
C GLN A 119 -11.91 10.86 -5.38
N ALA A 120 -11.03 11.20 -4.44
CA ALA A 120 -9.97 10.30 -3.96
C ALA A 120 -10.53 9.11 -3.13
N ARG A 121 -11.54 9.35 -2.29
CA ARG A 121 -12.25 8.31 -1.51
C ARG A 121 -12.94 7.32 -2.43
N ALA A 122 -13.56 7.79 -3.52
CA ALA A 122 -14.15 6.91 -4.53
C ALA A 122 -13.11 5.97 -5.16
N MET A 123 -11.91 6.48 -5.45
CA MET A 123 -10.80 5.65 -5.94
C MET A 123 -10.35 4.62 -4.90
N ASN A 124 -10.27 4.99 -3.63
CA ASN A 124 -9.87 4.05 -2.57
C ASN A 124 -10.91 2.94 -2.35
N ALA A 125 -12.21 3.26 -2.46
CA ALA A 125 -13.29 2.28 -2.33
C ALA A 125 -13.19 1.13 -3.34
N LEU A 126 -12.59 1.36 -4.51
CA LEU A 126 -12.32 0.33 -5.52
C LEU A 126 -11.34 -0.75 -5.01
N TRP A 127 -10.41 -0.41 -4.11
CA TRP A 127 -9.57 -1.41 -3.45
C TRP A 127 -10.36 -2.28 -2.49
N GLY A 128 -11.38 -1.72 -1.84
CA GLY A 128 -12.33 -2.50 -1.02
C GLY A 128 -13.14 -3.49 -1.87
N VAL A 129 -13.55 -3.09 -3.07
CA VAL A 129 -14.20 -4.01 -4.02
C VAL A 129 -13.24 -5.13 -4.45
N LEU A 130 -11.99 -4.79 -4.77
CA LEU A 130 -10.97 -5.78 -5.13
C LEU A 130 -10.71 -6.78 -4.00
N LEU A 131 -10.55 -6.31 -2.76
CA LEU A 131 -10.33 -7.16 -1.59
C LEU A 131 -11.51 -8.10 -1.35
N GLY A 132 -12.75 -7.61 -1.37
CA GLY A 132 -13.94 -8.47 -1.23
C GLY A 132 -14.07 -9.48 -2.38
N GLY A 133 -13.72 -9.10 -3.61
CA GLY A 133 -13.65 -10.03 -4.76
C GLY A 133 -12.60 -11.12 -4.59
N LEU A 134 -11.40 -10.79 -4.08
CA LEU A 134 -10.36 -11.76 -3.75
C LEU A 134 -10.79 -12.69 -2.62
N LEU A 135 -11.40 -12.16 -1.57
CA LEU A 135 -11.97 -12.93 -0.46
C LEU A 135 -13.01 -13.92 -0.96
N PHE A 136 -13.95 -13.47 -1.78
CA PHE A 136 -14.96 -14.33 -2.40
C PHE A 136 -14.32 -15.43 -3.25
N ALA A 137 -13.34 -15.09 -4.08
CA ALA A 137 -12.65 -16.06 -4.92
C ALA A 137 -11.93 -17.15 -4.08
N PHE A 138 -11.22 -16.73 -3.02
CA PHE A 138 -10.56 -17.63 -2.10
C PHE A 138 -11.56 -18.53 -1.36
N ALA A 139 -12.59 -17.94 -0.75
CA ALA A 139 -13.61 -18.66 0.01
C ALA A 139 -14.36 -19.66 -0.87
N ARG A 140 -14.71 -19.25 -2.10
CA ARG A 140 -15.37 -20.11 -3.09
C ARG A 140 -14.49 -21.30 -3.47
N GLN A 141 -13.22 -21.06 -3.74
CA GLN A 141 -12.29 -22.12 -4.10
C GLN A 141 -12.07 -23.13 -2.97
N ARG A 142 -12.14 -22.67 -1.71
CA ARG A 142 -11.80 -23.49 -0.54
C ARG A 142 -13.02 -24.16 0.11
N PHE A 143 -14.19 -23.52 0.06
CA PHE A 143 -15.37 -23.88 0.84
C PHE A 143 -16.67 -23.92 0.01
N GLY A 144 -16.64 -23.49 -1.25
CA GLY A 144 -17.80 -23.49 -2.15
C GLY A 144 -18.59 -22.19 -2.16
N ASP A 145 -19.61 -22.13 -3.01
CA ASP A 145 -20.35 -20.89 -3.33
C ASP A 145 -21.08 -20.31 -2.09
N GLY A 146 -21.72 -21.15 -1.26
CA GLY A 146 -22.45 -20.69 -0.07
C GLY A 146 -21.56 -19.97 0.94
N SER A 147 -20.43 -20.58 1.32
CA SER A 147 -19.45 -19.96 2.22
C SER A 147 -18.84 -18.69 1.65
N ALA A 148 -18.66 -18.61 0.33
CA ALA A 148 -18.17 -17.40 -0.32
C ALA A 148 -19.16 -16.24 -0.22
N ILE A 149 -20.46 -16.51 -0.44
CA ILE A 149 -21.53 -15.53 -0.27
C ILE A 149 -21.59 -15.08 1.19
N SER A 150 -21.57 -16.01 2.15
CA SER A 150 -21.58 -15.67 3.58
C SER A 150 -20.37 -14.83 3.99
N ALA A 151 -19.17 -15.18 3.53
CA ALA A 151 -17.97 -14.40 3.80
C ALA A 151 -18.06 -12.98 3.21
N LEU A 152 -18.62 -12.84 2.00
CA LEU A 152 -18.82 -11.55 1.36
C LEU A 152 -19.87 -10.70 2.07
N LEU A 153 -20.94 -11.31 2.59
CA LEU A 153 -21.94 -10.62 3.42
C LEU A 153 -21.31 -10.07 4.71
N ILE A 154 -20.53 -10.89 5.42
CA ILE A 154 -19.82 -10.46 6.63
C ILE A 154 -18.84 -9.32 6.29
N TYR A 155 -18.05 -9.47 5.22
CA TYR A 155 -17.15 -8.43 4.73
C TYR A 155 -17.86 -7.10 4.46
N THR A 156 -19.07 -7.16 3.90
CA THR A 156 -19.85 -5.98 3.51
C THR A 156 -20.32 -5.17 4.72
N ILE A 157 -20.63 -5.84 5.83
CA ILE A 157 -21.17 -5.20 7.04
C ILE A 157 -20.11 -5.00 8.13
N GLU A 158 -18.86 -5.40 7.87
CA GLU A 158 -17.77 -5.24 8.83
C GLU A 158 -17.36 -3.76 8.89
N PRO A 159 -17.48 -3.12 10.08
CA PRO A 159 -17.37 -1.68 10.19
C PRO A 159 -15.96 -1.14 9.93
N ASN A 160 -14.89 -1.87 10.27
CA ASN A 160 -13.52 -1.41 10.04
C ASN A 160 -13.20 -1.35 8.54
N LEU A 161 -13.60 -2.37 7.78
CA LEU A 161 -13.39 -2.48 6.35
C LEU A 161 -14.21 -1.42 5.60
N LEU A 162 -15.46 -1.17 6.00
CA LEU A 162 -16.25 -0.06 5.46
C LEU A 162 -15.59 1.29 5.77
N ALA A 163 -15.18 1.53 7.02
CA ALA A 163 -14.56 2.79 7.43
C ALA A 163 -13.27 3.05 6.65
N HIS A 164 -12.34 2.10 6.62
CA HIS A 164 -11.06 2.26 5.94
C HIS A 164 -11.20 2.32 4.41
N ALA A 165 -12.19 1.66 3.80
CA ALA A 165 -12.43 1.76 2.36
C ALA A 165 -12.87 3.17 1.94
N GLY A 166 -13.53 3.89 2.83
CA GLY A 166 -14.01 5.25 2.61
C GLY A 166 -12.99 6.36 2.88
N LEU A 167 -11.77 6.04 3.34
CA LEU A 167 -10.73 7.03 3.63
C LEU A 167 -9.64 7.03 2.57
N VAL A 168 -9.05 8.19 2.27
CA VAL A 168 -7.87 8.29 1.40
C VAL A 168 -6.60 7.84 2.14
N THR A 169 -6.49 6.54 2.42
CA THR A 169 -5.30 5.93 3.04
C THR A 169 -4.70 4.82 2.19
N THR A 170 -3.54 4.33 2.61
CA THR A 170 -2.83 3.23 1.91
C THR A 170 -3.26 1.83 2.40
N ASP A 171 -4.11 1.73 3.41
CA ASP A 171 -4.32 0.50 4.17
C ASP A 171 -5.17 -0.55 3.45
N VAL A 172 -6.26 -0.13 2.80
CA VAL A 172 -7.13 -1.06 2.06
C VAL A 172 -6.41 -1.60 0.82
N GLY A 173 -5.70 -0.72 0.10
CA GLY A 173 -4.88 -1.11 -1.05
C GLY A 173 -3.81 -2.13 -0.68
N ILE A 174 -2.98 -1.85 0.35
CA ILE A 174 -1.95 -2.81 0.77
C ILE A 174 -2.56 -4.13 1.28
N THR A 175 -3.70 -4.08 1.96
CA THR A 175 -4.40 -5.29 2.44
C THR A 175 -4.87 -6.15 1.27
N ALA A 176 -5.47 -5.53 0.23
CA ALA A 176 -5.86 -6.22 -1.00
C ALA A 176 -4.66 -6.89 -1.68
N PHE A 177 -3.52 -6.18 -1.75
CA PHE A 177 -2.32 -6.69 -2.41
C PHE A 177 -1.63 -7.80 -1.62
N VAL A 178 -1.52 -7.66 -0.30
CA VAL A 178 -1.01 -8.72 0.59
C VAL A 178 -1.90 -9.96 0.51
N PHE A 179 -3.22 -9.80 0.62
CA PHE A 179 -4.15 -10.92 0.53
C PHE A 179 -4.07 -11.61 -0.84
N GLY A 180 -4.04 -10.83 -1.92
CA GLY A 180 -3.86 -11.33 -3.28
C GLY A 180 -2.56 -12.12 -3.45
N ALA A 181 -1.44 -11.60 -2.95
CA ALA A 181 -0.15 -12.28 -3.02
C ALA A 181 -0.18 -13.62 -2.27
N VAL A 182 -0.69 -13.64 -1.04
CA VAL A 182 -0.81 -14.88 -0.25
C VAL A 182 -1.77 -15.89 -0.92
N TYR A 183 -2.89 -15.41 -1.47
CA TYR A 183 -3.83 -16.25 -2.21
C TYR A 183 -3.18 -16.91 -3.43
N PHE A 184 -2.48 -16.14 -4.26
CA PHE A 184 -1.83 -16.68 -5.45
C PHE A 184 -0.58 -17.52 -5.13
N LEU A 185 0.14 -17.23 -4.05
CA LEU A 185 1.18 -18.12 -3.53
C LEU A 185 0.57 -19.47 -3.13
N TRP A 186 -0.53 -19.46 -2.37
CA TRP A 186 -1.24 -20.68 -2.01
C TRP A 186 -1.68 -21.48 -3.25
N ARG A 187 -2.19 -20.80 -4.29
CA ARG A 187 -2.53 -21.47 -5.56
C ARG A 187 -1.32 -22.02 -6.27
N TRP A 188 -0.24 -21.25 -6.36
CA TRP A 188 0.98 -21.63 -7.07
C TRP A 188 1.67 -22.83 -6.42
N THR A 189 1.76 -22.87 -5.09
CA THR A 189 2.35 -24.01 -4.35
C THR A 189 1.58 -25.32 -4.50
N ARG A 190 0.33 -25.27 -5.00
CA ARG A 190 -0.50 -26.45 -5.31
C ARG A 190 -0.52 -26.76 -6.81
N ALA A 191 -0.38 -25.74 -7.64
CA ALA A 191 -0.38 -25.83 -9.09
C ALA A 191 0.56 -24.75 -9.65
N PRO A 192 1.84 -25.07 -9.93
CA PRO A 192 2.85 -24.10 -10.36
C PRO A 192 2.66 -23.73 -11.83
N THR A 193 1.57 -23.02 -12.14
CA THR A 193 1.23 -22.54 -13.48
C THR A 193 1.67 -21.09 -13.65
N TRP A 194 1.92 -20.68 -14.89
CA TRP A 194 2.26 -19.30 -15.23
C TRP A 194 1.17 -18.29 -14.81
N GLY A 195 -0.11 -18.67 -14.89
CA GLY A 195 -1.21 -17.80 -14.43
C GLY A 195 -1.17 -17.54 -12.91
N ASN A 196 -0.85 -18.55 -12.11
CA ASN A 196 -0.71 -18.36 -10.66
C ASN A 196 0.56 -17.57 -10.32
N ALA A 197 1.65 -17.79 -11.06
CA ALA A 197 2.90 -17.03 -10.92
C ALA A 197 2.70 -15.55 -11.27
N ALA A 198 1.98 -15.26 -12.35
CA ALA A 198 1.64 -13.90 -12.77
C ALA A 198 0.76 -13.19 -11.73
N GLY A 199 -0.26 -13.88 -11.20
CA GLY A 199 -1.09 -13.32 -10.13
C GLY A 199 -0.28 -13.01 -8.86
N LEU A 200 0.59 -13.94 -8.44
CA LEU A 200 1.48 -13.72 -7.30
C LEU A 200 2.41 -12.53 -7.55
N MET A 201 3.06 -12.47 -8.71
CA MET A 201 3.95 -11.38 -9.08
C MET A 201 3.23 -10.04 -9.08
N LEU A 202 2.06 -9.96 -9.72
CA LEU A 202 1.26 -8.73 -9.78
C LEU A 202 0.99 -8.20 -8.37
N PHE A 203 0.36 -9.01 -7.51
CA PHE A 203 -0.02 -8.56 -6.18
C PHE A 203 1.17 -8.31 -5.25
N PHE A 204 2.23 -9.13 -5.35
CA PHE A 204 3.45 -8.93 -4.59
C PHE A 204 4.12 -7.61 -4.95
N VAL A 205 4.30 -7.33 -6.25
CA VAL A 205 4.93 -6.11 -6.73
C VAL A 205 4.10 -4.89 -6.36
N LEU A 206 2.78 -4.92 -6.59
CA LEU A 206 1.87 -3.84 -6.19
C LEU A 206 2.00 -3.54 -4.69
N ALA A 207 2.11 -4.56 -3.83
CA ALA A 207 2.35 -4.36 -2.40
C ALA A 207 3.68 -3.62 -2.12
N GLN A 208 4.78 -3.99 -2.78
CA GLN A 208 6.09 -3.35 -2.59
C GLN A 208 6.10 -1.87 -2.95
N ILE A 209 5.37 -1.48 -4.00
CA ILE A 209 5.32 -0.08 -4.48
C ILE A 209 4.15 0.71 -3.90
N SER A 210 3.44 0.17 -2.90
CA SER A 210 2.30 0.81 -2.23
C SER A 210 2.60 1.30 -0.82
N LYS A 211 3.32 0.50 -0.02
CA LYS A 211 3.60 0.78 1.40
C LYS A 211 4.84 0.00 1.83
N PHE A 212 5.72 0.59 2.63
CA PHE A 212 6.93 -0.12 3.09
C PHE A 212 6.65 -1.34 3.97
N THR A 213 5.48 -1.43 4.60
CA THR A 213 5.04 -2.66 5.27
C THR A 213 4.91 -3.84 4.30
N GLY A 214 4.76 -3.59 2.99
CA GLY A 214 4.81 -4.60 1.95
C GLY A 214 6.12 -5.39 1.93
N ILE A 215 7.24 -4.83 2.43
CA ILE A 215 8.53 -5.53 2.55
C ILE A 215 8.41 -6.80 3.41
N LEU A 216 7.48 -6.84 4.37
CA LEU A 216 7.20 -8.04 5.17
C LEU A 216 6.72 -9.23 4.32
N MET A 217 6.25 -8.97 3.10
CA MET A 217 5.93 -10.05 2.16
C MET A 217 7.17 -10.81 1.69
N ILE A 218 8.36 -10.20 1.68
CA ILE A 218 9.59 -10.89 1.24
C ILE A 218 9.84 -12.14 2.11
N PRO A 219 9.95 -12.06 3.45
CA PRO A 219 10.13 -13.25 4.27
C PRO A 219 8.90 -14.18 4.26
N ILE A 220 7.68 -13.66 4.17
CA ILE A 220 6.46 -14.49 4.14
C ILE A 220 6.39 -15.34 2.87
N ILE A 221 6.62 -14.72 1.70
CA ILE A 221 6.64 -15.42 0.42
C ILE A 221 7.86 -16.34 0.34
N GLY A 222 9.04 -15.88 0.76
CA GLY A 222 10.26 -16.69 0.81
C GLY A 222 10.08 -17.97 1.64
N LEU A 223 9.50 -17.85 2.84
CA LEU A 223 9.16 -19.00 3.68
C LEU A 223 8.11 -19.91 3.01
N GLY A 224 7.09 -19.34 2.39
CA GLY A 224 6.09 -20.10 1.65
C GLY A 224 6.68 -20.93 0.51
N LEU A 225 7.58 -20.35 -0.28
CA LEU A 225 8.31 -21.02 -1.35
C LEU A 225 9.25 -22.10 -0.80
N LEU A 226 10.01 -21.79 0.26
CA LEU A 226 10.90 -22.74 0.93
C LEU A 226 10.13 -23.96 1.45
N LEU A 227 9.04 -23.73 2.20
CA LEU A 227 8.21 -24.82 2.73
C LEU A 227 7.56 -25.64 1.62
N ALA A 228 7.19 -25.04 0.50
CA ALA A 228 6.65 -25.76 -0.65
C ALA A 228 7.71 -26.67 -1.29
N ALA A 229 8.95 -26.19 -1.40
CA ALA A 229 10.08 -26.98 -1.91
C ALA A 229 10.48 -28.11 -0.96
N LEU A 230 10.63 -27.83 0.34
CA LEU A 230 10.97 -28.82 1.37
C LEU A 230 9.92 -29.94 1.50
N ARG A 231 8.64 -29.61 1.27
CA ARG A 231 7.55 -30.60 1.28
C ARG A 231 7.38 -31.33 -0.06
N GLY A 232 8.27 -31.12 -1.03
CA GLY A 232 8.20 -31.74 -2.36
C GLY A 232 6.98 -31.34 -3.20
N ARG A 233 6.27 -30.26 -2.83
CA ARG A 233 5.08 -29.79 -3.56
C ARG A 233 5.45 -29.11 -4.88
N VAL A 234 6.64 -28.50 -4.92
CA VAL A 234 7.22 -27.83 -6.09
C VAL A 234 8.71 -28.17 -6.17
N LYS A 235 9.26 -28.19 -7.39
CA LYS A 235 10.71 -28.34 -7.59
C LYS A 235 11.44 -27.10 -7.07
N VAL A 236 12.60 -27.29 -6.43
CA VAL A 236 13.47 -26.21 -5.93
C VAL A 236 13.78 -25.19 -7.03
N ALA A 237 14.08 -25.65 -8.25
CA ALA A 237 14.36 -24.78 -9.39
C ALA A 237 13.19 -23.84 -9.74
N HIS A 238 11.94 -24.31 -9.67
CA HIS A 238 10.77 -23.46 -9.92
C HIS A 238 10.58 -22.42 -8.80
N ALA A 239 10.79 -22.82 -7.55
CA ALA A 239 10.70 -21.91 -6.41
C ALA A 239 11.78 -20.82 -6.47
N ALA A 240 13.02 -21.20 -6.77
CA ALA A 240 14.14 -20.28 -6.96
C ALA A 240 13.92 -19.36 -8.18
N GLY A 241 13.46 -19.90 -9.30
CA GLY A 241 13.13 -19.11 -10.49
C GLY A 241 12.04 -18.07 -10.23
N LEU A 242 10.96 -18.47 -9.54
CA LEU A 242 9.90 -17.54 -9.14
C LEU A 242 10.41 -16.47 -8.17
N ALA A 243 11.24 -16.83 -7.19
CA ALA A 243 11.85 -15.86 -6.28
C ALA A 243 12.71 -14.84 -7.05
N GLY A 244 13.52 -15.29 -8.01
CA GLY A 244 14.30 -14.41 -8.88
C GLY A 244 13.41 -13.47 -9.72
N MET A 245 12.33 -14.00 -10.30
CA MET A 245 11.35 -13.19 -11.04
C MET A 245 10.69 -12.13 -10.16
N LEU A 246 10.33 -12.47 -8.91
CA LEU A 246 9.78 -11.52 -7.95
C LEU A 246 10.78 -10.40 -7.64
N LEU A 247 12.05 -10.72 -7.38
CA LEU A 247 13.08 -9.73 -7.12
C LEU A 247 13.29 -8.77 -8.30
N VAL A 248 13.43 -9.31 -9.52
CA VAL A 248 13.63 -8.49 -10.73
C VAL A 248 12.41 -7.62 -11.00
N SER A 249 11.21 -8.18 -10.89
CA SER A 249 9.97 -7.43 -11.14
C SER A 249 9.73 -6.34 -10.09
N THR A 250 10.03 -6.58 -8.80
CA THR A 250 10.02 -5.55 -7.76
C THR A 250 11.02 -4.44 -8.04
N TYR A 251 12.26 -4.80 -8.38
CA TYR A 251 13.29 -3.81 -8.70
C TYR A 251 12.88 -2.91 -9.86
N ALA A 252 12.40 -3.51 -10.96
CA ALA A 252 11.92 -2.79 -12.13
C ALA A 252 10.70 -1.91 -11.81
N ALA A 253 9.76 -2.41 -11.01
CA ALA A 253 8.55 -1.68 -10.64
C ALA A 253 8.83 -0.49 -9.71
N VAL A 254 9.77 -0.63 -8.77
CA VAL A 254 10.24 0.49 -7.96
C VAL A 254 10.79 1.57 -8.88
N TRP A 255 11.71 1.25 -9.79
CA TRP A 255 12.20 2.26 -10.74
C TRP A 255 11.09 2.85 -11.62
N ALA A 256 10.17 2.03 -12.12
CA ALA A 256 9.07 2.48 -12.97
C ALA A 256 8.14 3.48 -12.26
N VAL A 257 7.79 3.24 -10.99
CA VAL A 257 6.87 4.11 -10.25
C VAL A 257 7.46 5.48 -9.92
N TYR A 258 8.80 5.59 -9.93
CA TYR A 258 9.55 6.86 -9.82
C TYR A 258 10.02 7.41 -11.19
N GLY A 259 9.48 6.90 -12.30
CA GLY A 259 9.78 7.40 -13.65
C GLY A 259 11.21 7.14 -14.12
N PHE A 260 11.83 6.05 -13.66
CA PHE A 260 13.23 5.69 -13.95
C PHE A 260 14.23 6.79 -13.61
N ARG A 261 13.91 7.63 -12.63
CA ARG A 261 14.75 8.74 -12.18
C ARG A 261 15.28 8.50 -10.78
N TYR A 262 16.56 8.80 -10.59
CA TYR A 262 17.20 8.70 -9.28
C TYR A 262 16.76 9.84 -8.34
N TRP A 263 16.80 11.08 -8.82
CA TRP A 263 16.46 12.26 -8.03
C TRP A 263 14.94 12.39 -7.79
N PRO A 264 14.55 12.93 -6.61
CA PRO A 264 13.15 12.92 -6.17
C PRO A 264 12.23 13.86 -6.97
N ALA A 265 12.76 14.77 -7.79
CA ALA A 265 11.99 15.64 -8.68
C ALA A 265 12.76 15.91 -9.99
N PRO A 266 12.09 16.35 -11.07
CA PRO A 266 12.76 16.65 -12.34
C PRO A 266 13.73 17.84 -12.28
N ASN A 267 13.51 18.77 -11.35
CA ASN A 267 14.20 20.06 -11.24
C ASN A 267 15.28 20.09 -10.14
N THR A 268 15.75 18.93 -9.68
CA THR A 268 16.74 18.85 -8.60
C THR A 268 17.80 17.78 -8.88
N THR A 269 19.01 18.03 -8.39
CA THR A 269 20.11 17.06 -8.31
C THR A 269 20.54 16.80 -6.87
N GLU A 270 19.66 17.10 -5.93
CA GLU A 270 19.91 16.95 -4.49
C GLU A 270 19.01 15.87 -3.87
N SER A 271 19.50 15.28 -2.79
CA SER A 271 18.77 14.33 -1.95
C SER A 271 17.61 14.98 -1.19
N LEU A 272 16.78 14.15 -0.53
CA LEU A 272 15.77 14.65 0.40
C LEU A 272 16.36 15.23 1.69
N GLY A 273 17.63 14.94 1.98
CA GLY A 273 18.30 15.43 3.17
C GLY A 273 18.04 14.58 4.41
N VAL A 274 17.38 13.41 4.28
CA VAL A 274 16.98 12.55 5.41
C VAL A 274 18.20 11.86 6.02
N ARG A 275 19.19 11.53 5.18
CA ARG A 275 20.40 10.82 5.59
C ARG A 275 21.29 11.70 6.47
N GLU A 276 21.17 13.02 6.35
CA GLU A 276 21.95 14.02 7.06
C GLU A 276 21.31 14.41 8.39
N MET A 277 20.06 13.99 8.66
CA MET A 277 19.35 14.30 9.90
C MET A 277 19.93 13.53 11.09
N GLU A 278 20.29 14.26 12.14
CA GLU A 278 20.82 13.71 13.39
C GLU A 278 19.82 12.75 14.03
N ILE A 279 18.57 13.17 14.19
CA ILE A 279 17.50 12.34 14.79
C ILE A 279 17.29 11.00 14.06
N VAL A 280 17.48 10.98 12.74
CA VAL A 280 17.35 9.76 11.93
C VAL A 280 18.54 8.84 12.16
N ARG A 281 19.76 9.38 12.19
CA ARG A 281 20.98 8.61 12.46
C ARG A 281 20.99 8.03 13.87
N GLU A 282 20.48 8.76 14.85
CA GLU A 282 20.35 8.29 16.24
C GLU A 282 19.34 7.14 16.35
N ARG A 283 18.16 7.27 15.74
CA ARG A 283 17.09 6.28 15.87
C ARG A 283 17.36 4.98 15.10
N VAL A 284 18.02 5.06 13.94
CA VAL A 284 18.23 3.91 13.04
C VAL A 284 19.64 3.86 12.42
N PRO A 285 20.73 3.81 13.23
CA PRO A 285 22.11 3.99 12.76
C PRO A 285 22.59 2.90 11.79
N HIS A 286 22.18 1.65 11.99
CA HIS A 286 22.55 0.55 11.10
C HIS A 286 21.86 0.65 9.75
N LEU A 287 20.58 1.02 9.76
CA LEU A 287 19.81 1.21 8.53
C LEU A 287 20.31 2.43 7.77
N ALA A 288 20.62 3.53 8.45
CA ALA A 288 21.19 4.73 7.83
C ALA A 288 22.47 4.39 7.04
N ARG A 289 23.39 3.61 7.62
CA ARG A 289 24.60 3.15 6.92
C ARG A 289 24.32 2.26 5.70
N ALA A 290 23.34 1.37 5.80
CA ALA A 290 22.95 0.52 4.66
C ALA A 290 22.33 1.36 3.53
N VAL A 291 21.46 2.32 3.89
CA VAL A 291 20.87 3.28 2.96
C VAL A 291 21.95 4.17 2.34
N ASP A 292 22.95 4.60 3.11
CA ASP A 292 24.09 5.36 2.61
C ASP A 292 24.80 4.60 1.48
N TRP A 293 25.18 3.35 1.76
CA TRP A 293 25.86 2.49 0.80
C TRP A 293 25.07 2.27 -0.51
N LEU A 294 23.74 2.11 -0.40
CA LEU A 294 22.83 1.93 -1.54
C LEU A 294 22.66 3.22 -2.34
N ALA A 295 22.53 4.35 -1.64
CA ALA A 295 22.33 5.66 -2.24
C ALA A 295 23.58 6.12 -2.99
N ASP A 296 24.77 5.90 -2.43
CA ASP A 296 26.06 6.24 -3.06
C ASP A 296 26.28 5.47 -4.37
N ARG A 297 25.70 4.27 -4.48
CA ARG A 297 25.70 3.41 -5.69
C ARG A 297 24.48 3.59 -6.59
N ARG A 298 23.54 4.46 -6.19
CA ARG A 298 22.28 4.71 -6.90
C ARG A 298 21.50 3.43 -7.23
N VAL A 299 21.47 2.46 -6.31
CA VAL A 299 20.83 1.16 -6.52
C VAL A 299 19.30 1.29 -6.66
N LEU A 300 18.70 2.21 -5.90
CA LEU A 300 17.27 2.51 -5.93
C LEU A 300 17.05 4.02 -5.99
N PRO A 301 15.86 4.50 -6.40
CA PRO A 301 15.53 5.92 -6.39
C PRO A 301 15.78 6.56 -5.02
N ASN A 302 16.31 7.78 -5.01
CA ASN A 302 16.62 8.52 -3.79
C ASN A 302 15.39 8.67 -2.88
N ALA A 303 14.24 9.01 -3.46
CA ALA A 303 12.98 9.14 -2.73
C ALA A 303 12.53 7.84 -2.05
N TYR A 304 12.79 6.68 -2.66
CA TYR A 304 12.46 5.38 -2.07
C TYR A 304 13.38 5.06 -0.89
N LEU A 305 14.69 5.26 -1.06
CA LEU A 305 15.70 4.97 -0.04
C LEU A 305 15.54 5.86 1.20
N GLU A 306 15.46 7.17 0.98
CA GLU A 306 15.35 8.14 2.07
C GLU A 306 13.94 8.16 2.67
N GLY A 307 12.90 7.90 1.87
CA GLY A 307 11.56 7.66 2.37
C GLY A 307 11.46 6.46 3.31
N PHE A 308 12.11 5.34 2.95
CA PHE A 308 12.17 4.16 3.82
C PHE A 308 12.88 4.48 5.13
N LEU A 309 14.03 5.15 5.03
CA LEU A 309 14.82 5.55 6.20
C LEU A 309 14.01 6.46 7.15
N LEU A 310 13.31 7.46 6.60
CA LEU A 310 12.46 8.37 7.37
C LEU A 310 11.34 7.62 8.09
N GLY A 311 10.61 6.75 7.37
CA GLY A 311 9.52 5.97 7.95
C GLY A 311 9.98 5.04 9.08
N GLN A 312 11.13 4.38 8.93
CA GLN A 312 11.70 3.54 9.99
C GLN A 312 12.16 4.35 11.21
N SER A 313 12.73 5.53 11.00
CA SER A 313 13.08 6.46 12.08
C SER A 313 11.84 6.93 12.85
N LYS A 314 10.78 7.34 12.16
CA LYS A 314 9.52 7.76 12.78
C LYS A 314 8.82 6.62 13.55
N ALA A 315 8.96 5.38 13.09
CA ALA A 315 8.42 4.22 13.78
C ALA A 315 9.09 3.92 15.14
N LYS A 316 10.27 4.47 15.43
CA LYS A 316 10.99 4.24 16.70
C LYS A 316 10.46 5.01 17.88
N ALA A 317 9.88 6.18 17.65
CA ALA A 317 9.30 7.00 18.70
C ALA A 317 8.08 7.74 18.15
N ARG A 318 6.90 7.32 18.61
CA ARG A 318 5.61 7.87 18.22
C ARG A 318 4.66 7.81 19.41
N ALA A 319 3.99 8.93 19.66
CA ALA A 319 2.92 9.02 20.65
C ALA A 319 1.88 7.91 20.40
N ALA A 320 1.68 7.06 21.41
CA ALA A 320 0.73 5.96 21.38
C ALA A 320 -0.09 5.95 22.67
N TYR A 321 -1.34 5.50 22.55
CA TYR A 321 -2.28 5.38 23.67
C TYR A 321 -2.89 3.99 23.68
N LEU A 322 -2.97 3.37 24.86
CA LEU A 322 -3.63 2.08 25.06
C LEU A 322 -4.18 2.02 26.49
N ALA A 323 -5.49 1.77 26.62
CA ALA A 323 -6.17 1.51 27.91
C ALA A 323 -5.82 2.52 29.04
N GLY A 324 -5.93 3.82 28.76
CA GLY A 324 -5.67 4.88 29.74
C GLY A 324 -4.20 5.26 29.90
N ARG A 325 -3.29 4.63 29.15
CA ARG A 325 -1.84 4.87 29.27
C ARG A 325 -1.29 5.50 28.00
N TYR A 326 -0.35 6.42 28.18
CA TYR A 326 0.45 7.01 27.12
C TYR A 326 1.83 6.34 27.07
N SER A 327 2.37 6.16 25.87
CA SER A 327 3.71 5.62 25.63
C SER A 327 4.27 6.19 24.33
N GLU A 328 5.57 6.49 24.29
CA GLU A 328 6.26 6.92 23.06
C GLU A 328 6.93 5.75 22.32
N THR A 329 7.01 4.60 22.97
CA THR A 329 7.62 3.37 22.43
C THR A 329 6.58 2.28 22.16
N GLY A 330 5.30 2.52 22.50
CA GLY A 330 4.19 1.58 22.35
C GLY A 330 4.23 0.40 23.34
N TRP A 331 3.49 -0.67 22.99
CA TRP A 331 3.41 -1.93 23.75
C TRP A 331 3.60 -3.11 22.81
N TRP A 332 4.40 -4.10 23.21
CA TRP A 332 4.62 -5.31 22.40
C TRP A 332 3.32 -6.10 22.15
N TYR A 333 2.36 -6.01 23.07
CA TYR A 333 1.06 -6.67 22.99
C TYR A 333 -0.05 -5.81 22.37
N TYR A 334 0.27 -4.63 21.84
CA TYR A 334 -0.73 -3.71 21.28
C TYR A 334 -1.60 -4.40 20.22
N PHE A 335 -0.97 -5.08 19.25
CA PHE A 335 -1.71 -5.73 18.16
C PHE A 335 -2.61 -6.86 18.66
N PRO A 336 -2.15 -7.87 19.44
CA PRO A 336 -3.05 -8.86 20.03
C PRO A 336 -4.22 -8.24 20.81
N ALA A 337 -3.96 -7.20 21.61
CA ALA A 337 -5.00 -6.54 22.40
C ALA A 337 -6.01 -5.76 21.54
N ALA A 338 -5.57 -5.15 20.44
CA ALA A 338 -6.45 -4.42 19.52
C ALA A 338 -7.36 -5.32 18.67
N PHE A 339 -7.06 -6.63 18.61
CA PHE A 339 -7.90 -7.62 17.90
C PHE A 339 -8.93 -8.32 18.80
N LEU A 340 -8.89 -8.08 20.12
CA LEU A 340 -9.90 -8.54 21.08
C LEU A 340 -11.02 -7.50 21.21
#